data_AF-K0RRR2-F1
#
_entry.id   AF-K0RRR2-F1
#
_cell.length_a   1.000
_cell.length_b   1.000
_cell.length_c   1.000
_cell.angle_alpha   90.00
_cell.angle_beta   90.00
_cell.angle_gamma   90.00
#
_symmetry.space_group_name_H-M   'P 1'
#
loop_
_entity.id
_entity.type
_entity.pdbx_description
1 polymer ?
#
loop_
_entity_poly.entity_id
_entity_poly.type
_entity_poly.pdbx_seq_one_letter_code
_entity_poly.pdbx_strand_id
1 'polypeptide(L)'
;REYALCECVNLADVQLNEGLQIIEAGAFWHNKALRSLTLPSTVTELGKFVFWECLNLVEVQLNEGLQIIGKYAFASCRALRNVTTPSTVTKLGDWAFRYCSDLADVELNEGLQNGPVGV
;
A
#
# COMPACT_ATOMS: atom_id res chain seq x y z
N ARG A 1 -6.88 20.05 5.29
CA ARG A 1 -6.24 19.49 6.50
C ARG A 1 -6.19 17.99 6.25
N GLU A 2 -5.13 17.51 5.60
CA GLU A 2 -5.10 16.26 4.82
C GLU A 2 -4.19 15.19 5.44
N TYR A 3 -4.38 14.87 6.72
CA TYR A 3 -3.63 13.78 7.38
C TYR A 3 -4.56 12.98 8.28
N ALA A 4 -5.61 12.41 7.71
CA ALA A 4 -6.53 11.57 8.48
C ALA A 4 -5.91 10.17 8.61
N LEU A 5 -5.53 9.78 9.84
CA LEU A 5 -5.18 8.43 10.35
C LEU A 5 -3.72 8.18 10.81
N CYS A 6 -2.85 9.20 10.86
CA CYS A 6 -1.41 9.06 11.18
C CYS A 6 -1.06 8.44 12.55
N GLU A 7 -1.99 8.42 13.53
CA GLU A 7 -1.72 7.92 14.89
C GLU A 7 -2.83 7.04 15.45
N CYS A 8 -3.68 6.47 14.58
CA CYS A 8 -4.79 5.65 15.04
C CYS A 8 -4.31 4.31 15.63
N VAL A 9 -4.08 4.31 16.95
CA VAL A 9 -3.56 3.20 17.77
C VAL A 9 -4.49 2.00 17.93
N ASN A 10 -5.71 2.02 17.36
CA ASN A 10 -6.71 0.95 17.50
C ASN A 10 -7.58 0.75 16.25
N LEU A 11 -6.99 0.83 15.05
CA LEU A 11 -7.70 0.44 13.81
C LEU A 11 -7.19 -0.91 13.32
N ALA A 12 -7.63 -1.98 13.99
CA ALA A 12 -7.50 -3.33 13.46
C ALA A 12 -8.39 -3.54 12.21
N ASP A 13 -9.41 -2.68 12.02
CA ASP A 13 -10.30 -2.65 10.86
C ASP A 13 -10.44 -1.21 10.33
N VAL A 14 -9.67 -0.85 9.30
CA VAL A 14 -9.89 0.38 8.54
C VAL A 14 -11.07 0.16 7.60
N GLN A 15 -12.27 0.54 8.05
CA GLN A 15 -13.44 0.62 7.17
C GLN A 15 -13.33 1.87 6.30
N LEU A 16 -12.69 1.71 5.14
CA LEU A 16 -12.68 2.70 4.08
C LEU A 16 -14.06 2.69 3.40
N ASN A 17 -14.74 3.84 3.38
CA ASN A 17 -16.11 3.96 2.87
C ASN A 17 -16.26 3.45 1.42
N GLU A 18 -17.38 2.79 1.13
CA GLU A 18 -17.77 2.43 -0.24
C GLU A 18 -17.95 3.71 -1.07
N GLY A 19 -17.11 3.89 -2.10
CA GLY A 19 -17.05 5.10 -2.92
C GLY A 19 -15.74 5.86 -2.79
N LEU A 20 -14.88 5.52 -1.82
CA LEU A 20 -13.51 6.05 -1.75
C LEU A 20 -12.73 5.59 -2.98
N GLN A 21 -12.30 6.55 -3.81
CA GLN A 21 -11.54 6.29 -5.03
C GLN A 21 -10.03 6.35 -4.80
N ILE A 22 -9.58 7.26 -3.92
CA ILE A 22 -8.16 7.55 -3.72
C ILE A 22 -7.87 7.48 -2.23
N ILE A 23 -6.83 6.74 -1.85
CA ILE A 23 -6.23 6.90 -0.52
C ILE A 23 -5.10 7.91 -0.67
N GLU A 24 -5.31 9.09 -0.10
CA GLU A 24 -4.41 10.23 -0.27
C GLU A 24 -2.98 9.97 0.26
N ALA A 25 -2.06 10.82 -0.19
CA ALA A 25 -0.66 10.71 0.17
C ALA A 25 -0.46 10.76 1.70
N GLY A 26 0.27 9.78 2.24
CA GLY A 26 0.59 9.70 3.66
C GLY A 26 -0.59 9.40 4.60
N ALA A 27 -1.77 8.98 4.08
CA ALA A 27 -2.95 8.75 4.92
C ALA A 27 -2.68 7.80 6.12
N PHE A 28 -1.83 6.78 5.94
CA PHE A 28 -1.46 5.81 6.97
C PHE A 28 0.03 5.86 7.33
N TRP A 29 0.75 6.94 7.00
CA TRP A 29 2.18 7.04 7.27
C TRP A 29 2.47 6.91 8.78
N HIS A 30 3.45 6.06 9.13
CA HIS A 30 3.88 5.72 10.48
C HIS A 30 2.82 5.00 11.33
N ASN A 31 1.79 4.42 10.71
CA ASN A 31 0.80 3.67 11.47
C ASN A 31 1.41 2.37 12.02
N LYS A 32 1.72 2.39 13.32
CA LYS A 32 2.30 1.25 14.05
C LYS A 32 1.25 0.25 14.52
N ALA A 33 -0.05 0.56 14.41
CA ALA A 33 -1.11 -0.36 14.83
C ALA A 33 -1.65 -1.20 13.67
N LEU A 34 -1.58 -0.71 12.43
CA LEU A 34 -2.06 -1.39 11.24
C LEU A 34 -1.27 -2.67 11.00
N ARG A 35 -1.96 -3.81 11.04
CA ARG A 35 -1.39 -5.15 10.81
C ARG A 35 -1.80 -5.76 9.48
N SER A 36 -3.01 -5.49 9.05
CA SER A 36 -3.57 -5.98 7.79
C SER A 36 -4.51 -4.93 7.21
N LEU A 37 -4.66 -4.93 5.89
CA LEU A 37 -5.60 -4.06 5.20
C LEU A 37 -6.18 -4.78 3.97
N THR A 38 -7.50 -4.70 3.81
CA THR A 38 -8.18 -5.03 2.56
C THR A 38 -8.68 -3.73 1.93
N LEU A 39 -8.25 -3.44 0.69
CA LEU A 39 -8.72 -2.25 -0.01
C LEU A 39 -10.17 -2.45 -0.49
N PRO A 40 -11.06 -1.45 -0.31
CA PRO A 40 -12.37 -1.47 -0.96
C PRO A 40 -12.23 -1.57 -2.48
N SER A 41 -13.20 -2.23 -3.11
CA SER A 41 -13.26 -2.39 -4.57
C SER A 41 -13.32 -1.08 -5.34
N THR A 42 -13.67 0.03 -4.69
CA THR A 42 -13.76 1.35 -5.31
C THR A 42 -12.42 2.09 -5.37
N VAL A 43 -11.40 1.66 -4.63
CA VAL A 43 -10.11 2.36 -4.57
C VAL A 43 -9.31 2.07 -5.84
N THR A 44 -9.02 3.13 -6.61
CA THR A 44 -8.27 3.10 -7.86
C THR A 44 -6.84 3.63 -7.72
N GLU A 45 -6.55 4.41 -6.67
CA GLU A 45 -5.22 4.99 -6.44
C GLU A 45 -4.78 4.96 -4.98
N LEU A 46 -3.51 4.58 -4.77
CA LEU A 46 -2.75 4.76 -3.54
C LEU A 46 -1.76 5.91 -3.71
N GLY A 47 -1.88 6.95 -2.89
CA GLY A 47 -1.02 8.12 -2.92
C GLY A 47 0.43 7.83 -2.53
N LYS A 48 1.29 8.84 -2.69
CA LYS A 48 2.70 8.76 -2.28
C LYS A 48 2.80 8.56 -0.77
N PHE A 49 3.76 7.73 -0.33
CA PHE A 49 4.02 7.46 1.10
C PHE A 49 2.81 6.94 1.90
N VAL A 50 1.75 6.46 1.24
CA VAL A 50 0.46 6.16 1.91
C VAL A 50 0.61 5.25 3.14
N PHE A 51 1.47 4.24 3.09
CA PHE A 51 1.80 3.32 4.19
C PHE A 51 3.27 3.39 4.58
N TRP A 52 3.98 4.50 4.31
CA TRP A 52 5.40 4.61 4.65
C TRP A 52 5.61 4.31 6.14
N GLU A 53 6.60 3.48 6.49
CA GLU A 53 6.90 3.07 7.87
C GLU A 53 5.71 2.47 8.67
N CYS A 54 4.77 1.79 8.01
CA CYS A 54 3.83 0.91 8.71
C CYS A 54 4.55 -0.37 9.17
N LEU A 55 5.36 -0.26 10.23
CA LEU A 55 6.31 -1.30 10.64
C LEU A 55 5.67 -2.64 11.01
N ASN A 56 4.39 -2.64 11.39
CA ASN A 56 3.64 -3.83 11.80
C ASN A 56 2.69 -4.36 10.72
N LEU A 57 2.64 -3.74 9.54
CA LEU A 57 1.81 -4.18 8.43
C LEU A 57 2.38 -5.47 7.84
N VAL A 58 1.65 -6.56 7.98
CA VAL A 58 2.07 -7.91 7.57
C VAL A 58 1.49 -8.29 6.21
N GLU A 59 0.25 -7.88 5.95
CA GLU A 59 -0.52 -8.29 4.77
C GLU A 59 -1.33 -7.12 4.21
N VAL A 60 -1.36 -7.01 2.88
CA VAL A 60 -2.23 -6.06 2.17
C VAL A 60 -2.92 -6.80 1.03
N GLN A 61 -4.25 -6.78 1.03
CA GLN A 61 -5.06 -7.28 -0.06
C GLN A 61 -5.46 -6.11 -0.95
N LEU A 62 -4.81 -6.02 -2.11
CA LEU A 62 -5.11 -5.04 -3.14
C LEU A 62 -6.36 -5.46 -3.93
N ASN A 63 -7.17 -4.51 -4.38
CA ASN A 63 -8.39 -4.80 -5.13
C ASN A 63 -8.15 -4.81 -6.65
N GLU A 64 -8.95 -5.57 -7.41
CA GLU A 64 -8.88 -5.67 -8.89
C GLU A 64 -9.28 -4.39 -9.64
N GLY A 65 -9.61 -3.30 -8.96
CA GLY A 65 -9.83 -1.97 -9.55
C GLY A 65 -8.62 -1.04 -9.39
N LEU A 66 -7.58 -1.44 -8.65
CA LEU A 66 -6.44 -0.59 -8.34
C LEU A 66 -5.58 -0.37 -9.59
N GLN A 67 -5.31 0.89 -9.92
CA GLN A 67 -4.58 1.29 -11.12
C GLN A 67 -3.20 1.88 -10.80
N ILE A 68 -3.09 2.61 -9.68
CA ILE A 68 -1.88 3.38 -9.35
C ILE A 68 -1.43 3.06 -7.93
N ILE A 69 -0.15 2.69 -7.80
CA ILE A 69 0.57 2.62 -6.53
C ILE A 69 1.62 3.73 -6.50
N GLY A 70 1.50 4.65 -5.55
CA GLY A 70 2.35 5.84 -5.46
C GLY A 70 3.82 5.55 -5.10
N LYS A 71 4.65 6.58 -5.30
CA LYS A 71 6.07 6.56 -4.90
C LYS A 71 6.20 6.29 -3.40
N TYR A 72 7.08 5.35 -3.02
CA TYR A 72 7.28 4.93 -1.62
C TYR A 72 6.01 4.47 -0.88
N ALA A 73 4.95 4.05 -1.59
CA ALA A 73 3.65 3.73 -0.99
C ALA A 73 3.74 2.77 0.21
N PHE A 74 4.58 1.74 0.13
CA PHE A 74 4.80 0.73 1.17
C PHE A 74 6.25 0.74 1.69
N ALA A 75 7.00 1.82 1.49
CA ALA A 75 8.41 1.82 1.86
C ALA A 75 8.57 1.57 3.37
N SER A 76 9.62 0.84 3.76
CA SER A 76 9.94 0.53 5.15
C SER A 76 8.83 -0.20 5.92
N CYS A 77 7.85 -0.83 5.25
CA CYS A 77 6.92 -1.78 5.86
C CYS A 77 7.65 -3.09 6.17
N ARG A 78 8.46 -3.08 7.24
CA ARG A 78 9.44 -4.16 7.50
C ARG A 78 8.82 -5.52 7.73
N ALA A 79 7.60 -5.59 8.26
CA ALA A 79 6.88 -6.84 8.51
C ALA A 79 6.06 -7.35 7.31
N LEU A 80 5.98 -6.60 6.20
CA LEU A 80 5.15 -6.93 5.05
C LEU A 80 5.78 -8.12 4.32
N ARG A 81 5.05 -9.24 4.22
CA ARG A 81 5.62 -10.51 3.75
C ARG A 81 5.41 -10.79 2.28
N ASN A 82 4.20 -10.51 1.80
CA ASN A 82 3.75 -10.81 0.45
C ASN A 82 2.92 -9.65 -0.08
N VAL A 83 3.12 -9.32 -1.36
CA VAL A 83 2.25 -8.42 -2.10
C VAL A 83 2.04 -8.97 -3.51
N THR A 84 0.78 -9.24 -3.85
CA THR A 84 0.38 -9.55 -5.22
C THR A 84 -0.28 -8.31 -5.81
N THR A 85 0.30 -7.76 -6.88
CA THR A 85 -0.29 -6.62 -7.58
C THR A 85 -1.38 -7.10 -8.55
N PRO A 86 -2.58 -6.49 -8.51
CA PRO A 86 -3.66 -6.88 -9.41
C PRO A 86 -3.31 -6.52 -10.86
N SER A 87 -3.91 -7.25 -11.81
CA SER A 87 -3.63 -7.07 -13.25
C SER A 87 -3.93 -5.66 -13.77
N THR A 88 -4.76 -4.92 -13.04
CA THR A 88 -5.17 -3.55 -13.37
C THR A 88 -4.15 -2.47 -13.01
N VAL A 89 -3.11 -2.78 -12.22
CA VAL A 89 -2.10 -1.78 -11.86
C VAL A 89 -1.28 -1.44 -13.10
N THR A 90 -1.42 -0.22 -13.59
CA THR A 90 -0.69 0.28 -14.76
C THR A 90 0.50 1.15 -14.38
N LYS A 91 0.58 1.58 -13.12
CA LYS A 91 1.65 2.45 -12.62
C LYS A 91 2.10 2.06 -11.22
N LEU A 92 3.38 1.70 -11.13
CA LEU A 92 4.10 1.50 -9.87
C LEU A 92 5.10 2.63 -9.67
N GLY A 93 4.95 3.39 -8.58
CA GLY A 93 5.86 4.49 -8.27
C GLY A 93 7.23 3.99 -7.81
N ASP A 94 8.27 4.79 -8.06
CA ASP A 94 9.63 4.44 -7.66
C ASP A 94 9.68 4.05 -6.17
N TRP A 95 10.46 2.99 -5.88
CA TRP A 95 10.74 2.58 -4.50
C TRP A 95 9.49 2.25 -3.68
N ALA A 96 8.38 1.88 -4.33
CA ALA A 96 7.11 1.57 -3.67
C ALA A 96 7.27 0.58 -2.51
N PHE A 97 8.19 -0.39 -2.61
CA PHE A 97 8.45 -1.43 -1.61
C PHE A 97 9.84 -1.34 -0.97
N ARG A 98 10.51 -0.19 -1.06
CA ARG A 98 11.90 -0.05 -0.60
C ARG A 98 12.03 -0.27 0.90
N TYR A 99 13.02 -1.06 1.31
CA TYR A 99 13.30 -1.43 2.70
C TYR A 99 12.20 -2.27 3.37
N CYS A 100 11.41 -3.02 2.58
CA CYS A 100 10.54 -4.07 3.11
C CYS A 100 11.37 -5.33 3.35
N SER A 101 12.02 -5.42 4.52
CA SER A 101 13.00 -6.46 4.82
C SER A 101 12.44 -7.88 4.85
N ASP A 102 11.17 -8.06 5.25
CA ASP A 102 10.53 -9.38 5.33
C ASP A 102 9.74 -9.73 4.06
N LEU A 103 9.77 -8.85 3.04
CA LEU A 103 9.04 -9.05 1.78
C LEU A 103 9.79 -10.09 0.95
N ALA A 104 9.27 -11.32 0.96
CA ALA A 104 9.90 -12.46 0.32
C ALA A 104 9.71 -12.45 -1.20
N ASP A 105 8.55 -11.99 -1.65
CA ASP A 105 8.20 -11.91 -3.06
C ASP A 105 7.26 -10.73 -3.35
N VAL A 106 7.40 -10.18 -4.56
CA VAL A 106 6.48 -9.19 -5.14
C VAL A 106 6.03 -9.72 -6.48
N GLU A 107 4.83 -10.28 -6.51
CA GLU A 107 4.21 -10.72 -7.75
C GLU A 107 3.69 -9.49 -8.50
N LEU A 108 4.50 -9.04 -9.46
CA LEU A 108 4.10 -8.01 -10.40
C LEU A 108 3.21 -8.58 -11.49
N ASN A 109 2.18 -7.82 -11.86
CA ASN A 109 1.41 -8.14 -13.05
C ASN A 109 2.26 -8.06 -14.33
N GLU A 110 1.81 -8.73 -15.38
CA GLU A 110 2.51 -8.82 -16.66
C GLU A 110 2.73 -7.45 -17.32
N GLY A 111 1.86 -6.47 -17.06
CA GLY A 111 1.96 -5.10 -17.60
C GLY A 111 3.02 -4.22 -16.93
N LEU A 112 3.47 -4.57 -15.72
CA LEU A 112 4.49 -3.86 -14.95
C LEU A 112 5.90 -4.46 -15.12
N GLN A 113 6.03 -5.56 -15.87
CA GLN A 113 7.32 -6.18 -16.20
C GLN A 113 8.13 -5.21 -17.07
N ASN A 114 8.89 -4.26 -16.50
CA ASN A 114 10.03 -3.56 -17.15
C ASN A 114 10.81 -2.58 -16.25
N GLY A 115 10.85 -2.75 -14.93
CA GLY A 115 11.68 -1.90 -14.07
C GLY A 115 12.17 -2.60 -12.79
N PRO A 116 13.35 -2.25 -12.26
CA PRO A 116 13.83 -2.79 -10.99
C PRO A 116 12.85 -2.38 -9.89
N VAL A 117 12.15 -3.37 -9.32
CA VAL A 117 11.40 -3.18 -8.08
C VAL A 117 12.45 -3.11 -6.98
N GLY A 118 12.78 -1.90 -6.55
CA GLY A 118 13.67 -1.71 -5.41
C GLY A 118 12.97 -2.17 -4.13
N VAL A 119 13.18 -3.43 -3.75
CA VAL A 119 12.87 -4.00 -2.43
C VAL A 119 14.04 -3.69 -1.47
#